data_AF-A0A2G9N143-F1
#
_entry.id   AF-A0A2G9N143-F1
#
_cell.length_a   1.000
_cell.length_b   1.000
_cell.length_c   1.000
_cell.angle_alpha   90.00
_cell.angle_beta   90.00
_cell.angle_gamma   90.00
#
_symmetry.space_group_name_H-M   'P 1'
#
loop_
_entity.id
_entity.type
_entity.pdbx_description
1 polymer ?
#
loop_
_entity_poly.entity_id
_entity_poly.type
_entity_poly.pdbx_seq_one_letter_code
_entity_poly.pdbx_strand_id
1 'polypeptide(L)'
;MRTTLQFEGVPEVILDKAVELGLARSKTDAIRMGIFALNKEYNLIKDIELEMVGRKIEKEKREMKAKGQKYIGLDEAMSKYR
;
A
#
# COMPACT_ATOMS: atom_id res chain seq x y z
N MET A 1 1.29 6.42 6.44
CA MET A 1 0.87 6.40 7.85
C MET A 1 1.87 5.55 8.61
N ARG A 2 2.41 6.03 9.74
CA ARG A 2 3.20 5.21 10.66
C ARG A 2 2.30 4.92 11.86
N THR A 3 2.06 3.64 12.13
CA THR A 3 1.19 3.20 13.22
C THR A 3 2.02 2.39 14.22
N THR A 4 1.93 2.75 15.49
CA THR A 4 2.50 1.97 16.60
C THR A 4 1.42 1.04 17.11
N LEU A 5 1.74 -0.24 17.25
CA LEU A 5 0.82 -1.28 17.71
C LEU A 5 1.41 -1.95 18.95
N GLN A 6 0.56 -2.20 19.94
CA GLN A 6 0.85 -3.03 21.10
C GLN A 6 -0.03 -4.27 21.00
N PHE A 7 0.56 -5.44 21.13
CA PHE A 7 -0.13 -6.73 21.10
C PHE A 7 0.05 -7.41 22.44
N GLU A 8 -1.01 -8.01 22.95
CA GLU A 8 -1.00 -8.78 24.19
C GLU A 8 -1.77 -10.08 23.98
N GLY A 9 -1.35 -11.15 24.66
CA GLY A 9 -2.01 -12.44 24.59
C GLY A 9 -1.78 -13.18 23.28
N VAL A 10 -2.84 -13.76 22.70
CA VAL A 10 -2.74 -14.69 21.55
C VAL A 10 -2.00 -14.09 20.34
N PRO A 11 -2.25 -12.85 19.89
CA PRO A 11 -1.52 -12.27 18.77
C PRO A 11 -0.01 -12.15 19.03
N GLU A 12 0.39 -11.83 20.26
CA GLU A 12 1.81 -11.75 20.63
C GLU A 12 2.47 -13.12 20.51
N VAL A 13 1.85 -14.17 21.05
CA VAL A 13 2.35 -15.56 20.99
C VAL A 13 2.50 -16.03 19.54
N ILE A 14 1.54 -15.69 18.67
CA ILE A 14 1.60 -16.03 17.24
C ILE A 14 2.80 -15.32 16.58
N LEU A 15 2.99 -14.04 16.85
CA LEU A 15 4.10 -13.26 16.30
C LEU A 15 5.45 -13.77 16.80
N ASP A 16 5.56 -14.15 18.07
CA ASP A 16 6.76 -14.78 18.63
C ASP A 16 7.07 -16.10 17.93
N LYS A 17 6.07 -17.00 17.79
CA LYS A 17 6.26 -18.28 17.10
C LYS A 17 6.66 -18.11 15.64
N ALA A 18 6.11 -17.11 14.93
CA ALA A 18 6.50 -16.83 13.56
C ALA A 18 7.99 -16.46 13.42
N VAL A 19 8.55 -15.76 14.41
CA VAL A 19 9.97 -15.42 14.44
C VAL A 19 10.81 -16.61 14.90
N GLU A 20 10.42 -17.29 15.98
CA GLU A 20 11.13 -18.47 16.52
C GLU A 20 11.29 -19.59 15.48
N LEU A 21 10.26 -19.82 14.67
CA LEU A 21 10.28 -20.83 13.60
C LEU A 21 11.01 -20.36 12.33
N GLY A 22 11.54 -19.14 12.31
CA GLY A 22 12.25 -18.57 11.16
C GLY A 22 11.36 -18.23 9.96
N LEU A 23 10.03 -18.18 10.14
CA LEU A 23 9.10 -17.78 9.08
C LEU A 23 9.20 -16.29 8.76
N ALA A 24 9.51 -15.47 9.76
CA ALA A 24 9.69 -14.04 9.64
C ALA A 24 10.96 -13.57 10.36
N ARG A 25 11.61 -12.52 9.85
CA ARG A 25 12.84 -11.97 10.46
C ARG A 25 12.58 -11.17 11.75
N SER A 26 11.36 -10.67 11.91
CA SER A 26 10.92 -9.86 13.06
C SER A 26 9.39 -9.89 13.19
N LYS A 27 8.85 -9.47 14.35
CA LYS A 27 7.39 -9.34 14.55
C LYS A 27 6.75 -8.41 13.51
N THR A 28 7.43 -7.32 13.13
CA THR A 28 6.95 -6.39 12.09
C THR A 28 6.86 -7.06 10.73
N ASP A 29 7.81 -7.92 10.39
CA ASP A 29 7.81 -8.67 9.15
C ASP A 29 6.67 -9.70 9.13
N ALA A 30 6.47 -10.42 10.26
CA ALA A 30 5.35 -11.34 10.44
C ALA A 30 3.98 -10.65 10.26
N ILE A 31 3.82 -9.42 10.78
CA ILE A 31 2.60 -8.62 10.58
C ILE A 31 2.38 -8.32 9.09
N ARG A 32 3.43 -7.94 8.36
CA ARG A 32 3.32 -7.68 6.91
C ARG A 32 2.91 -8.94 6.16
N MET A 33 3.49 -10.09 6.49
CA MET A 33 3.10 -11.38 5.93
C MET A 33 1.62 -11.68 6.22
N GLY A 34 1.17 -11.42 7.46
CA GLY A 34 -0.23 -11.55 7.86
C GLY A 34 -1.18 -10.70 7.01
N ILE A 35 -0.81 -9.47 6.67
CA ILE A 35 -1.61 -8.60 5.78
C ILE A 35 -1.76 -9.22 4.38
N PHE A 36 -0.68 -9.78 3.82
CA PHE A 36 -0.76 -10.47 2.53
C PHE A 36 -1.58 -11.75 2.61
N ALA A 37 -1.49 -12.49 3.72
CA ALA A 37 -2.32 -13.67 3.95
C ALA A 37 -3.82 -13.29 4.02
N LEU A 38 -4.17 -12.19 4.70
CA LEU A 38 -5.53 -11.66 4.72
C LEU A 38 -6.01 -11.27 3.32
N ASN A 39 -5.17 -10.62 2.51
CA ASN A 39 -5.54 -10.29 1.14
C ASN A 39 -5.75 -11.55 0.29
N LYS A 40 -4.93 -12.58 0.47
CA LYS A 40 -5.05 -13.86 -0.24
C LYS A 40 -6.36 -14.58 0.13
N GLU A 41 -6.75 -14.55 1.40
CA GLU A 41 -7.94 -15.23 1.89
C GLU A 41 -9.23 -14.51 1.45
N TYR A 42 -9.26 -13.19 1.59
CA TYR A 42 -10.49 -12.41 1.42
C TYR A 42 -10.56 -11.62 0.11
N ASN A 43 -9.51 -11.64 -0.72
CA ASN A 43 -9.40 -10.87 -1.96
C ASN A 43 -9.77 -9.38 -1.79
N LEU A 44 -9.27 -8.78 -0.70
CA LEU A 44 -9.55 -7.37 -0.34
C LEU A 44 -9.13 -6.41 -1.46
N ILE A 45 -8.06 -6.73 -2.17
CA ILE A 45 -7.56 -6.05 -3.35
C ILE A 45 -7.39 -7.11 -4.45
N LYS A 46 -8.21 -7.01 -5.50
CA LYS A 46 -8.21 -7.95 -6.64
C LYS A 46 -6.97 -7.82 -7.52
N ASP A 47 -6.59 -6.58 -7.82
CA ASP A 47 -5.39 -6.26 -8.60
C ASP A 47 -4.60 -5.21 -7.83
N ILE A 48 -3.49 -5.66 -7.23
CA ILE A 48 -2.65 -4.81 -6.39
C ILE A 48 -1.98 -3.72 -7.21
N GLU A 49 -1.58 -4.01 -8.45
CA GLU A 49 -0.89 -3.04 -9.30
C GLU A 49 -1.84 -1.93 -9.73
N LEU A 50 -3.03 -2.28 -10.21
CA LEU A 50 -4.05 -1.31 -10.60
C LEU A 50 -4.51 -0.45 -9.42
N GLU A 51 -4.71 -1.05 -8.24
CA GLU A 51 -5.07 -0.32 -7.02
C GLU A 51 -3.99 0.71 -6.64
N MET A 52 -2.71 0.33 -6.74
CA MET A 52 -1.58 1.23 -6.44
C MET A 52 -1.46 2.36 -7.47
N VAL A 53 -1.69 2.08 -8.75
CA VAL A 53 -1.73 3.10 -9.82
C VAL A 53 -2.90 4.07 -9.59
N GLY A 54 -4.09 3.56 -9.29
CA GLY A 54 -5.27 4.37 -8.98
C GLY A 54 -5.02 5.35 -7.83
N ARG A 55 -4.44 4.87 -6.73
CA ARG A 55 -4.06 5.73 -5.58
C ARG A 55 -3.03 6.79 -5.94
N LYS A 56 -2.06 6.46 -6.81
CA LYS A 56 -1.07 7.43 -7.27
C LYS A 56 -1.72 8.53 -8.11
N ILE A 57 -2.59 8.16 -9.06
CA ILE A 57 -3.34 9.11 -9.88
C ILE A 57 -4.22 10.01 -9.01
N GLU A 58 -4.91 9.46 -8.00
CA GLU A 58 -5.70 10.27 -7.08
C GLU A 58 -4.86 11.27 -6.29
N LYS A 59 -3.68 10.84 -5.81
CA LYS A 59 -2.75 11.72 -5.12
C LYS A 59 -2.28 12.85 -6.03
N GLU A 60 -1.86 12.54 -7.25
CA GLU A 60 -1.44 13.53 -8.25
C GLU A 60 -2.59 14.50 -8.61
N LYS A 61 -3.82 14.00 -8.79
CA LYS A 61 -5.00 14.84 -8.99
C LYS A 61 -5.22 15.82 -7.83
N ARG A 62 -5.05 15.38 -6.58
CA ARG A 62 -5.18 16.25 -5.40
C ARG A 62 -4.09 17.31 -5.37
N GLU A 63 -2.84 16.94 -5.66
CA GLU A 63 -1.71 17.86 -5.71
C GLU A 63 -1.85 18.89 -6.85
N MET A 64 -2.30 18.48 -8.03
CA MET A 64 -2.57 19.36 -9.17
C MET A 64 -3.71 20.33 -8.87
N LYS A 65 -4.80 19.85 -8.27
CA LYS A 65 -5.92 20.70 -7.83
C LYS A 65 -5.46 21.75 -6.82
N ALA A 66 -4.59 21.39 -5.88
CA ALA A 66 -4.02 22.33 -4.91
C ALA A 66 -3.10 23.38 -5.57
N LYS A 67 -2.44 23.02 -6.67
CA LYS A 67 -1.57 23.91 -7.46
C LYS A 67 -2.30 24.66 -8.60
N GLY A 68 -3.61 24.46 -8.76
CA GLY A 68 -4.41 25.04 -9.84
C GLY A 68 -4.08 24.50 -11.24
N GLN A 69 -3.40 23.35 -11.33
CA GLN A 69 -2.98 22.73 -12.59
C GLN A 69 -4.05 21.74 -13.09
N LYS A 70 -4.30 21.70 -14.39
CA LYS A 70 -5.20 20.73 -15.04
C LYS A 70 -4.38 19.71 -15.84
N TYR A 71 -4.86 18.47 -15.89
CA TYR A 71 -4.35 17.50 -16.87
C TYR A 71 -4.63 18.05 -18.28
N ILE A 72 -3.57 18.19 -19.05
CA ILE A 72 -3.64 18.43 -20.49
C ILE A 72 -3.59 17.08 -21.21
N GLY A 73 -4.34 16.94 -22.29
CA GLY A 73 -4.30 15.74 -23.12
C GLY A 73 -2.93 15.57 -23.76
N LEU A 74 -2.57 14.33 -24.12
CA LEU A 74 -1.27 14.04 -24.75
C LEU A 74 -1.04 14.91 -26.00
N ASP A 75 -2.09 15.07 -26.81
CA ASP A 75 -2.06 15.89 -28.02
C ASP A 75 -1.82 17.38 -27.73
N GLU A 76 -2.41 17.88 -26.65
CA GLU A 76 -2.31 19.27 -26.20
C GLU A 76 -0.97 19.57 -25.51
N ALA A 77 -0.33 18.56 -24.91
CA ALA A 77 1.03 18.67 -24.40
C ALA A 77 2.05 18.70 -25.55
N MET A 78 1.88 17.84 -26.55
CA MET A 78 2.78 17.75 -27.70
C MET A 78 2.72 18.98 -28.60
N SER A 79 1.57 19.66 -28.69
CA SER A 79 1.44 20.90 -29.47
C SER A 79 2.24 22.08 -28.91
N LYS A 80 2.72 22.02 -27.67
CA LYS A 80 3.61 23.05 -27.08
C LYS A 80 5.08 22.91 -27.49
N TYR A 81 5.45 21.78 -28.08
CA TYR A 81 6.82 21.47 -28.52
C TYR A 81 6.97 21.45 -30.05
N ARG A 82 5.91 21.80 -30.79
CA ARG A 82 5.93 22.07 -32.24
C ARG A 82 5.88 23.56 -32.48
#